data_AF-A0A1M3E4X3-F1
#
_entry.id   AF-A0A1M3E4X3-F1
#
_cell.length_a   1.000
_cell.length_b   1.000
_cell.length_c   1.000
_cell.angle_alpha   90.00
_cell.angle_beta   90.00
_cell.angle_gamma   90.00
#
_symmetry.space_group_name_H-M   'P 1'
#
loop_
_entity.id
_entity.type
_entity.pdbx_description
1 polymer ?
#
loop_
_entity_poly.entity_id
_entity_poly.type
_entity_poly.pdbx_seq_one_letter_code
_entity_poly.pdbx_strand_id
1 'polypeptide(L)'
;MELLQFANAEYFVCNLGGFELSEALRYWKAKFETIKHFKRDVIKHIGLAELGVFVEECWNTIEPITIGEALKEKNMEKRRVMFDCIGISKLFAQLNPELLDRQEVQKIRMRWDENNKPYQYKFNDTYELYKIPGEKLFVFPAESWNKPVPVYAVRCWCTTTAREYWIYIPEEIALGAPSWKTKAHKPDAIRAIAWTIRLDLSYPEKIYRQGDIIVAVESENSQSVTPYHLNKELYLHLMYSET
;
A
#
# COMPACT_ATOMS: atom_id res chain seq x y z
N MET A 1 -29.51 29.35 0.04
CA MET A 1 -29.58 28.27 -0.97
C MET A 1 -29.87 26.99 -0.23
N GLU A 2 -30.94 26.31 -0.62
CA GLU A 2 -31.55 25.26 0.18
C GLU A 2 -30.71 23.97 0.13
N LEU A 3 -30.52 23.33 1.29
CA LEU A 3 -29.97 21.97 1.46
C LEU A 3 -30.51 20.95 0.43
N LEU A 4 -31.70 21.21 -0.11
CA LEU A 4 -32.35 20.46 -1.19
C LEU A 4 -31.52 20.34 -2.47
N GLN A 5 -30.68 21.32 -2.82
CA GLN A 5 -29.84 21.23 -4.03
C GLN A 5 -28.70 20.22 -3.86
N PHE A 6 -28.07 20.17 -2.69
CA PHE A 6 -26.98 19.23 -2.44
C PHE A 6 -27.48 17.81 -2.18
N ALA A 7 -28.65 17.65 -1.57
CA ALA A 7 -29.21 16.34 -1.25
C ALA A 7 -29.58 15.50 -2.48
N ASN A 8 -29.98 16.14 -3.58
CA ASN A 8 -30.41 15.46 -4.81
C ASN A 8 -29.29 15.26 -5.84
N ALA A 9 -28.06 15.67 -5.52
CA ALA A 9 -26.92 15.52 -6.40
C ALA A 9 -26.22 14.17 -6.20
N GLU A 10 -25.60 13.68 -7.27
CA GLU A 10 -24.70 12.53 -7.24
C GLU A 10 -23.25 13.01 -7.09
N TYR A 11 -22.50 12.39 -6.19
CA TYR A 11 -21.14 12.80 -5.86
C TYR A 11 -20.12 11.80 -6.36
N PHE A 12 -18.97 12.33 -6.78
CA PHE A 12 -17.80 11.56 -7.14
C PHE A 12 -16.81 11.49 -5.99
N VAL A 13 -16.40 10.27 -5.62
CA VAL A 13 -15.35 10.02 -4.63
C VAL A 13 -14.34 9.04 -5.23
N CYS A 14 -13.06 9.42 -5.23
CA CYS A 14 -11.99 8.62 -5.84
C CYS A 14 -12.28 8.20 -7.30
N ASN A 15 -12.85 9.13 -8.08
CA ASN A 15 -13.27 8.94 -9.49
C ASN A 15 -14.42 7.94 -9.71
N LEU A 16 -15.08 7.47 -8.65
CA LEU A 16 -16.31 6.69 -8.75
C LEU A 16 -17.51 7.59 -8.41
N GLY A 17 -18.51 7.60 -9.29
CA GLY A 17 -19.80 8.27 -9.05
C GLY A 17 -20.78 7.38 -8.29
N GLY A 18 -22.00 7.86 -8.12
CA GLY A 18 -23.11 7.10 -7.54
C GLY A 18 -23.23 7.19 -6.02
N PHE A 19 -22.57 8.19 -5.41
CA PHE A 19 -22.65 8.41 -3.96
C PHE A 19 -23.64 9.49 -3.61
N GLU A 20 -24.44 9.22 -2.58
CA GLU A 20 -25.25 10.24 -1.93
C GLU A 20 -24.36 11.21 -1.14
N LEU A 21 -24.88 12.41 -0.85
CA LEU A 21 -24.14 13.42 -0.07
C LEU A 21 -23.64 12.84 1.27
N SER A 22 -24.49 12.10 1.98
CA SER A 22 -24.15 11.51 3.27
C SER A 22 -22.96 10.55 3.17
N GLU A 23 -22.95 9.67 2.17
CA GLU A 23 -21.84 8.76 1.90
C GLU A 23 -20.56 9.54 1.55
N ALA A 24 -20.66 10.48 0.60
CA ALA A 24 -19.53 11.25 0.12
C ALA A 24 -18.84 12.05 1.22
N LEU A 25 -19.61 12.70 2.10
CA LEU A 25 -19.10 13.43 3.27
C LEU A 25 -18.26 12.52 4.18
N ARG A 26 -18.78 11.35 4.53
CA ARG A 26 -18.07 10.40 5.40
C ARG A 26 -16.79 9.87 4.76
N TYR A 27 -16.80 9.69 3.44
CA TYR A 27 -15.65 9.19 2.70
C TYR A 27 -14.56 10.25 2.60
N TRP A 28 -14.93 11.50 2.28
CA TRP A 28 -13.99 12.62 2.30
C TRP A 28 -13.41 12.87 3.69
N LYS A 29 -14.22 12.74 4.75
CA LYS A 29 -13.75 12.85 6.13
C LYS A 29 -12.74 11.77 6.50
N ALA A 30 -12.91 10.55 6.01
CA ALA A 30 -11.94 9.47 6.21
C ALA A 30 -10.62 9.73 5.45
N LYS A 31 -10.73 10.26 4.23
CA LYS A 31 -9.63 10.52 3.30
C LYS A 31 -8.76 11.72 3.68
N PHE A 32 -9.39 12.84 4.03
CA PHE A 32 -8.70 14.09 4.29
C PHE A 32 -8.64 14.34 5.79
N GLU A 33 -7.42 14.50 6.32
CA GLU A 33 -7.23 14.81 7.74
C GLU A 33 -7.80 16.17 8.13
N THR A 34 -7.77 17.14 7.20
CA THR A 34 -8.22 18.51 7.44
C THR A 34 -9.12 19.00 6.31
N ILE A 35 -10.00 19.95 6.64
CA ILE A 35 -10.84 20.64 5.65
C ILE A 35 -10.00 21.36 4.58
N LYS A 36 -8.78 21.79 4.92
CA LYS A 36 -7.85 22.42 3.96
C LYS A 36 -7.45 21.44 2.85
N HIS A 37 -7.15 20.19 3.21
CA HIS A 37 -6.82 19.15 2.22
C HIS A 37 -8.04 18.81 1.35
N PHE A 38 -9.23 18.71 1.95
CA PHE A 38 -10.46 18.51 1.20
C PHE A 38 -10.71 19.64 0.18
N LYS A 39 -10.67 20.90 0.61
CA LYS A 39 -10.90 22.05 -0.27
C LYS A 39 -9.90 22.10 -1.43
N ARG A 40 -8.62 21.84 -1.15
CA ARG A 40 -7.56 21.78 -2.18
C ARG A 40 -7.84 20.71 -3.24
N ASP A 41 -8.26 19.52 -2.82
CA ASP A 41 -8.29 18.34 -3.70
C ASP A 41 -9.67 18.08 -4.33
N VAL A 42 -10.75 18.62 -3.76
CA VAL A 42 -12.13 18.42 -4.23
C VAL A 42 -12.72 19.71 -4.82
N ILE A 43 -12.50 20.85 -4.18
CA ILE A 43 -13.11 22.14 -4.57
C ILE A 43 -12.19 22.84 -5.60
N LYS A 44 -12.06 22.23 -6.78
CA LYS A 44 -11.18 22.72 -7.86
C LYS A 44 -11.81 23.77 -8.77
N HIS A 45 -13.14 23.88 -8.76
CA HIS A 45 -13.89 24.77 -9.65
C HIS A 45 -14.74 25.75 -8.84
N ILE A 46 -14.92 26.97 -9.34
CA ILE A 46 -15.64 28.05 -8.63
C ILE A 46 -17.09 27.66 -8.31
N GLY A 47 -17.72 26.86 -9.19
CA GLY A 47 -19.07 26.32 -8.98
C GLY A 47 -19.20 25.33 -7.81
N LEU A 48 -18.08 24.87 -7.23
CA LEU A 48 -18.08 24.03 -6.02
C LEU A 48 -17.81 24.84 -4.75
N ALA A 49 -17.64 26.16 -4.84
CA ALA A 49 -17.29 26.99 -3.68
C ALA A 49 -18.33 26.87 -2.55
N GLU A 50 -19.62 26.85 -2.90
CA GLU A 50 -20.71 26.72 -1.92
C GLU A 50 -20.71 25.35 -1.23
N LEU A 51 -20.44 24.27 -1.98
CA LEU A 51 -20.23 22.95 -1.40
C LEU A 51 -19.05 22.98 -0.42
N GLY A 52 -17.97 23.68 -0.78
CA GLY A 52 -16.80 23.85 0.08
C GLY A 52 -17.11 24.57 1.40
N VAL A 53 -18.00 25.57 1.39
CA VAL A 53 -18.48 26.26 2.61
C VAL A 53 -19.37 25.33 3.43
N PHE A 54 -20.34 24.67 2.79
CA PHE A 54 -21.23 23.72 3.47
C PHE A 54 -20.47 22.59 4.17
N VAL A 55 -19.49 21.98 3.50
CA VAL A 55 -18.67 20.90 4.07
C VAL A 55 -17.82 21.41 5.22
N GLU A 56 -17.35 22.65 5.18
CA GLU A 56 -16.59 23.26 6.28
C GLU A 56 -17.44 23.44 7.54
N GLU A 57 -18.69 23.90 7.39
CA GLU A 57 -19.63 24.09 8.49
C GLU A 57 -19.95 22.78 9.23
N CYS A 58 -20.12 21.68 8.49
CA CYS A 58 -20.40 20.36 9.06
C CYS A 58 -19.14 19.48 9.26
N TRP A 59 -17.93 19.98 8.96
CA TRP A 59 -16.73 19.13 8.93
C TRP A 59 -16.48 18.38 10.23
N ASN A 60 -16.71 19.04 11.37
CA ASN A 60 -16.43 18.48 12.69
C ASN A 60 -17.54 17.55 13.20
N THR A 61 -18.71 17.55 12.56
CA THR A 61 -19.84 16.67 12.94
C THR A 61 -19.89 15.39 12.10
N ILE A 62 -19.17 15.33 10.98
CA ILE A 62 -19.14 14.15 10.12
C ILE A 62 -18.33 13.04 10.79
N GLU A 63 -18.96 11.87 10.95
CA GLU A 63 -18.28 10.65 11.37
C GLU A 63 -17.63 9.96 10.15
N PRO A 64 -16.29 9.77 10.13
CA PRO A 64 -15.64 9.07 9.04
C PRO A 64 -16.11 7.61 8.96
N ILE A 65 -16.03 7.03 7.76
CA ILE A 65 -16.22 5.58 7.62
C ILE A 65 -15.17 4.80 8.39
N THR A 66 -15.60 3.66 8.93
CA THR A 66 -14.75 2.74 9.67
C THR A 66 -14.32 1.55 8.81
N ILE A 67 -13.25 0.88 9.21
CA ILE A 67 -12.79 -0.36 8.57
C ILE A 67 -13.86 -1.46 8.70
N GLY A 68 -14.54 -1.52 9.85
CA GLY A 68 -15.59 -2.51 10.08
C GLY A 68 -16.76 -2.37 9.11
N GLU A 69 -17.12 -1.14 8.73
CA GLU A 69 -18.10 -0.89 7.67
C GLU A 69 -17.55 -1.32 6.29
N ALA A 70 -16.31 -0.94 5.97
CA ALA A 70 -15.68 -1.30 4.70
C ALA A 70 -15.57 -2.82 4.49
N LEU A 71 -15.23 -3.59 5.54
CA LEU A 71 -15.15 -5.04 5.48
C LEU A 71 -16.50 -5.73 5.25
N LYS A 72 -17.60 -5.10 5.65
CA LYS A 72 -18.97 -5.62 5.49
C LYS A 72 -19.63 -5.21 4.17
N GLU A 73 -19.06 -4.23 3.46
CA GLU A 73 -19.58 -3.77 2.18
C GLU A 73 -19.53 -4.89 1.12
N LYS A 74 -20.68 -5.14 0.48
CA LYS A 74 -20.85 -6.20 -0.52
C LYS A 74 -20.51 -5.73 -1.92
N ASN A 75 -20.75 -4.45 -2.21
CA ASN A 75 -20.39 -3.88 -3.50
C ASN A 75 -18.87 -3.69 -3.57
N MET A 76 -18.23 -4.42 -4.48
CA MET A 76 -16.77 -4.44 -4.59
C MET A 76 -16.17 -3.06 -4.90
N GLU A 77 -16.82 -2.26 -5.76
CA GLU A 77 -16.35 -0.94 -6.16
C GLU A 77 -16.52 0.07 -5.03
N LYS A 78 -17.68 0.08 -4.35
CA LYS A 78 -17.88 0.91 -3.15
C LYS A 78 -16.86 0.55 -2.06
N ARG A 79 -16.66 -0.74 -1.81
CA ARG A 79 -15.68 -1.24 -0.84
C ARG A 79 -14.26 -0.78 -1.16
N ARG A 80 -13.87 -0.80 -2.43
CA ARG A 80 -12.56 -0.31 -2.89
C ARG A 80 -12.40 1.19 -2.57
N VAL A 81 -13.40 2.01 -2.88
CA VAL A 81 -13.39 3.45 -2.55
C VAL A 81 -13.28 3.69 -1.04
N MET A 82 -13.99 2.89 -0.23
CA MET A 82 -13.91 2.99 1.23
C MET A 82 -12.48 2.73 1.73
N PHE A 83 -11.82 1.66 1.26
CA PHE A 83 -10.44 1.37 1.64
C PHE A 83 -9.44 2.42 1.13
N ASP A 84 -9.63 2.95 -0.07
CA ASP A 84 -8.82 4.06 -0.61
C ASP A 84 -8.96 5.33 0.23
N CYS A 85 -10.17 5.61 0.76
CA CYS A 85 -10.40 6.75 1.64
C CYS A 85 -9.83 6.53 3.03
N ILE A 86 -9.95 5.33 3.61
CA ILE A 86 -9.37 5.03 4.93
C ILE A 86 -7.84 5.06 4.88
N GLY A 87 -7.25 4.52 3.81
CA GLY A 87 -5.82 4.42 3.64
C GLY A 87 -5.21 3.20 4.33
N ILE A 88 -4.13 2.70 3.74
CA ILE A 88 -3.50 1.43 4.12
C ILE A 88 -2.90 1.45 5.54
N SER A 89 -2.30 2.57 5.95
CA SER A 89 -1.66 2.70 7.27
C SER A 89 -2.67 2.59 8.40
N LYS A 90 -3.84 3.25 8.26
CA LYS A 90 -4.93 3.15 9.24
C LYS A 90 -5.53 1.74 9.24
N LEU A 91 -5.63 1.12 8.05
CA LEU A 91 -6.11 -0.26 7.92
C LEU A 91 -5.28 -1.22 8.78
N PHE A 92 -3.97 -1.24 8.56
CA PHE A 92 -3.08 -2.15 9.27
C PHE A 92 -2.94 -1.82 10.75
N ALA A 93 -2.98 -0.54 11.15
CA ALA A 93 -2.96 -0.17 12.57
C ALA A 93 -4.13 -0.81 13.35
N GLN A 94 -5.35 -0.84 12.80
CA GLN A 94 -6.51 -1.45 13.47
C GLN A 94 -6.50 -2.98 13.40
N LEU A 95 -5.95 -3.55 12.33
CA LEU A 95 -5.81 -5.01 12.21
C LEU A 95 -4.84 -5.59 13.25
N ASN A 96 -3.98 -4.76 13.87
CA ASN A 96 -2.98 -5.16 14.85
C ASN A 96 -2.18 -6.41 14.39
N PRO A 97 -1.44 -6.30 13.26
CA PRO A 97 -0.67 -7.39 12.72
C PRO A 97 0.51 -7.74 13.64
N GLU A 98 0.89 -9.01 13.64
CA GLU A 98 2.05 -9.54 14.35
C GLU A 98 3.31 -9.33 13.48
N LEU A 99 4.31 -8.63 14.01
CA LEU A 99 5.61 -8.48 13.36
C LEU A 99 6.39 -9.80 13.48
N LEU A 100 6.73 -10.41 12.35
CA LEU A 100 7.48 -11.66 12.31
C LEU A 100 8.98 -11.45 12.12
N ASP A 101 9.37 -10.46 11.31
CA ASP A 101 10.77 -10.17 11.01
C ASP A 101 10.95 -8.71 10.57
N ARG A 102 12.12 -8.13 10.88
CA ARG A 102 12.49 -6.76 10.50
C ARG A 102 13.95 -6.75 10.10
N GLN A 103 14.23 -6.38 8.85
CA GLN A 103 15.58 -6.31 8.31
C GLN A 103 15.80 -4.96 7.64
N GLU A 104 17.03 -4.44 7.75
CA GLU A 104 17.45 -3.21 7.09
C GLU A 104 18.52 -3.52 6.05
N VAL A 105 18.42 -2.83 4.92
CA VAL A 105 19.36 -2.94 3.80
C VAL A 105 20.01 -1.59 3.56
N GLN A 106 21.33 -1.51 3.68
CA GLN A 106 22.07 -0.30 3.34
C GLN A 106 22.14 -0.16 1.82
N LYS A 107 21.79 1.01 1.30
CA LYS A 107 21.81 1.29 -0.13
C LYS A 107 22.59 2.56 -0.40
N ILE A 108 23.21 2.59 -1.57
CA ILE A 108 23.91 3.75 -2.10
C ILE A 108 23.16 4.20 -3.36
N ARG A 109 22.87 5.49 -3.45
CA ARG A 109 22.25 6.09 -4.65
C ARG A 109 23.06 7.31 -5.10
N MET A 110 23.23 7.45 -6.40
CA MET A 110 23.76 8.68 -6.98
C MET A 110 22.69 9.79 -6.91
N ARG A 111 23.06 10.95 -6.37
CA ARG A 111 22.26 12.18 -6.39
C ARG A 111 23.10 13.31 -6.98
N TRP A 112 22.43 14.37 -7.39
CA TRP A 112 23.07 15.58 -7.90
C TRP A 112 22.82 16.71 -6.90
N ASP A 113 23.86 17.47 -6.60
CA ASP A 113 23.74 18.69 -5.79
C ASP A 113 23.17 19.86 -6.61
N GLU A 114 23.00 21.01 -5.97
CA GLU A 114 22.50 22.24 -6.60
C GLU A 114 23.39 22.75 -7.75
N ASN A 115 24.64 22.26 -7.83
CA ASN A 115 25.60 22.59 -8.87
C ASN A 115 25.73 21.48 -9.94
N ASN A 116 24.78 20.52 -9.98
CA ASN A 116 24.79 19.34 -10.84
C ASN A 116 26.03 18.42 -10.66
N LYS A 117 26.68 18.46 -9.49
CA LYS A 117 27.76 17.52 -9.18
C LYS A 117 27.20 16.23 -8.59
N PRO A 118 27.62 15.06 -9.10
CA PRO A 118 27.18 13.77 -8.57
C PRO A 118 27.80 13.52 -7.19
N TYR A 119 26.99 13.01 -6.25
CA TYR A 119 27.45 12.54 -4.95
C TYR A 119 26.72 11.25 -4.55
N GLN A 120 27.40 10.41 -3.75
CA GLN A 120 26.82 9.19 -3.21
C GLN A 120 26.03 9.47 -1.93
N TYR A 121 24.74 9.14 -1.94
CA TYR A 121 23.86 9.20 -0.79
C TYR A 121 23.62 7.80 -0.24
N LYS A 122 24.08 7.55 0.98
CA LYS A 122 23.84 6.30 1.72
C LYS A 122 22.56 6.40 2.53
N PHE A 123 21.72 5.38 2.49
CA PHE A 123 20.49 5.31 3.28
C PHE A 123 20.13 3.87 3.64
N ASN A 124 19.36 3.70 4.70
CA ASN A 124 18.81 2.40 5.09
C ASN A 124 17.41 2.25 4.51
N ASP A 125 17.16 1.09 3.89
CA ASP A 125 15.82 0.68 3.48
C ASP A 125 15.34 -0.43 4.41
N THR A 126 14.27 -0.17 5.15
CA THR A 126 13.72 -1.07 6.16
C THR A 126 12.59 -1.89 5.55
N TYR A 127 12.62 -3.21 5.81
CA TYR A 127 11.59 -4.15 5.44
C TYR A 127 11.04 -4.84 6.69
N GLU A 128 9.72 -4.85 6.83
CA GLU A 128 9.03 -5.47 7.97
C GLU A 128 8.05 -6.51 7.45
N LEU A 129 8.20 -7.76 7.87
CA LEU A 129 7.29 -8.85 7.52
C LEU A 129 6.25 -9.04 8.62
N TYR A 130 4.99 -9.02 8.24
CA TYR A 130 3.86 -9.11 9.16
C TYR A 130 2.98 -10.31 8.86
N LYS A 131 2.35 -10.82 9.92
CA LYS A 131 1.25 -11.77 9.88
C LYS A 131 -0.02 -11.10 10.38
N ILE A 132 -1.07 -11.22 9.59
CA ILE A 132 -2.35 -10.57 9.83
C ILE A 132 -3.36 -11.66 10.17
N PRO A 133 -4.05 -11.56 11.32
CA PRO A 133 -5.08 -12.52 11.68
C PRO A 133 -6.24 -12.49 10.66
N GLY A 134 -6.53 -13.62 10.01
CA GLY A 134 -7.51 -13.70 8.94
C GLY A 134 -8.94 -13.40 9.40
N GLU A 135 -9.25 -13.67 10.68
CA GLU A 135 -10.53 -13.38 11.32
C GLU A 135 -10.90 -11.89 11.32
N LYS A 136 -9.89 -11.01 11.17
CA LYS A 136 -10.12 -9.56 11.10
C LYS A 136 -10.34 -9.07 9.68
N LEU A 137 -9.95 -9.85 8.68
CA LEU A 137 -10.05 -9.49 7.26
C LEU A 137 -11.29 -10.05 6.59
N PHE A 138 -11.82 -11.16 7.11
CA PHE A 138 -12.90 -11.89 6.48
C PHE A 138 -14.00 -12.16 7.50
N VAL A 139 -15.24 -11.83 7.14
CA VAL A 139 -16.42 -12.18 7.92
C VAL A 139 -16.75 -13.63 7.62
N PHE A 140 -16.48 -14.53 8.58
CA PHE A 140 -16.83 -15.94 8.47
C PHE A 140 -18.15 -16.23 9.20
N PRO A 141 -19.01 -17.11 8.66
CA PRO A 141 -20.11 -17.68 9.42
C PRO A 141 -19.54 -18.41 10.65
N ALA A 142 -20.18 -18.22 11.82
CA ALA A 142 -19.78 -18.82 13.09
C ALA A 142 -19.70 -20.37 13.06
N GLU A 143 -20.30 -20.98 12.04
CA GLU A 143 -20.44 -22.43 11.86
C GLU A 143 -19.35 -23.05 10.96
N SER A 144 -18.40 -22.26 10.46
CA SER A 144 -17.31 -22.79 9.64
C SER A 144 -16.20 -23.40 10.49
N TRP A 145 -15.94 -24.69 10.31
CA TRP A 145 -14.81 -25.40 10.93
C TRP A 145 -13.44 -24.96 10.40
N ASN A 146 -13.40 -24.24 9.27
CA ASN A 146 -12.17 -23.72 8.71
C ASN A 146 -11.81 -22.41 9.39
N LYS A 147 -10.75 -22.44 10.21
CA LYS A 147 -10.17 -21.21 10.74
C LYS A 147 -9.68 -20.32 9.58
N PRO A 148 -9.84 -18.99 9.70
CA PRO A 148 -9.31 -18.06 8.73
C PRO A 148 -7.81 -18.28 8.54
N VAL A 149 -7.38 -18.44 7.29
CA VAL A 149 -5.95 -18.52 6.99
C VAL A 149 -5.35 -17.12 7.24
N PRO A 150 -4.26 -17.01 8.03
CA PRO A 150 -3.60 -15.75 8.22
C PRO A 150 -3.06 -15.22 6.89
N VAL A 151 -3.04 -13.89 6.76
CA VAL A 151 -2.48 -13.22 5.58
C VAL A 151 -1.09 -12.71 5.95
N TYR A 152 -0.12 -12.82 5.04
CA TYR A 152 1.21 -12.28 5.25
C TYR A 152 1.43 -11.07 4.33
N ALA A 153 2.14 -10.07 4.83
CA ALA A 153 2.47 -8.89 4.05
C ALA A 153 3.85 -8.34 4.41
N VAL A 154 4.58 -7.86 3.41
CA VAL A 154 5.80 -7.09 3.61
C VAL A 154 5.49 -5.60 3.54
N ARG A 155 5.91 -4.88 4.56
CA ARG A 155 5.82 -3.43 4.67
C ARG A 155 7.16 -2.82 4.27
N CYS A 156 7.09 -1.77 3.45
CA CYS A 156 8.26 -1.04 2.97
C CYS A 156 7.89 0.40 2.59
N TRP A 157 8.90 1.23 2.32
CA TRP A 157 8.71 2.65 2.00
C TRP A 157 9.28 3.01 0.64
N CYS A 158 8.64 3.97 -0.03
CA CYS A 158 9.26 4.66 -1.14
C CYS A 158 10.41 5.52 -0.63
N THR A 159 11.62 5.28 -1.13
CA THR A 159 12.80 6.06 -0.73
C THR A 159 12.77 7.51 -1.21
N THR A 160 11.92 7.84 -2.20
CA THR A 160 11.79 9.20 -2.76
C THR A 160 10.57 9.95 -2.22
N THR A 161 9.43 9.28 -2.04
CA THR A 161 8.18 9.93 -1.63
C THR A 161 7.79 9.67 -0.18
N ALA A 162 8.57 8.85 0.54
CA ALA A 162 8.25 8.33 1.87
C ALA A 162 6.87 7.62 1.96
N ARG A 163 6.27 7.28 0.82
CA ARG A 163 4.99 6.57 0.77
C ARG A 163 5.16 5.16 1.32
N GLU A 164 4.27 4.77 2.22
CA GLU A 164 4.21 3.44 2.79
C GLU A 164 3.49 2.46 1.84
N TYR A 165 4.05 1.25 1.72
CA TYR A 165 3.47 0.15 0.97
C TYR A 165 3.35 -1.08 1.84
N TRP A 166 2.24 -1.80 1.65
CA TRP A 166 1.99 -3.13 2.21
C TRP A 166 1.70 -4.06 1.04
N ILE A 167 2.55 -5.06 0.84
CA ILE A 167 2.46 -5.97 -0.31
C ILE A 167 2.16 -7.37 0.22
N TYR A 168 1.13 -8.00 -0.32
CA TYR A 168 0.76 -9.38 0.02
C TYR A 168 1.88 -10.36 -0.33
N ILE A 169 2.13 -11.32 0.56
CA ILE A 169 3.14 -12.35 0.41
C ILE A 169 2.48 -13.72 0.66
N PRO A 170 2.72 -14.74 -0.19
CA PRO A 170 2.30 -16.11 0.10
C PRO A 170 2.95 -16.65 1.38
N GLU A 171 2.25 -17.52 2.10
CA GLU A 171 2.71 -18.07 3.39
C GLU A 171 4.08 -18.77 3.25
N GLU A 172 4.24 -19.59 2.20
CA GLU A 172 5.46 -20.34 1.95
C GLU A 172 6.67 -19.44 1.67
N ILE A 173 6.45 -18.25 1.13
CA ILE A 173 7.49 -17.25 0.90
C ILE A 173 7.77 -16.48 2.18
N ALA A 174 6.72 -16.09 2.92
CA ALA A 174 6.87 -15.41 4.20
C ALA A 174 7.67 -16.29 5.17
N LEU A 175 7.30 -17.57 5.30
CA LEU A 175 7.85 -18.50 6.30
C LEU A 175 9.01 -19.35 5.78
N GLY A 176 9.23 -19.44 4.46
CA GLY A 176 10.32 -20.19 3.86
C GLY A 176 10.11 -21.70 3.83
N ALA A 177 8.94 -22.16 4.24
CA ALA A 177 8.53 -23.55 4.17
C ALA A 177 7.00 -23.62 4.11
N PRO A 178 6.43 -24.72 3.57
CA PRO A 178 4.98 -24.93 3.55
C PRO A 178 4.38 -24.96 4.96
N SER A 179 3.08 -24.67 5.08
CA SER A 179 2.36 -24.60 6.35
C SER A 179 2.48 -25.89 7.18
N TRP A 180 2.60 -27.06 6.54
CA TRP A 180 2.74 -28.36 7.23
C TRP A 180 4.13 -28.62 7.82
N LYS A 181 5.16 -27.81 7.50
CA LYS A 181 6.52 -27.94 8.04
C LYS A 181 6.83 -26.86 9.08
N THR A 182 6.03 -26.78 10.13
CA THR A 182 6.10 -25.72 11.15
C THR A 182 7.48 -25.55 11.80
N LYS A 183 8.21 -26.65 12.05
CA LYS A 183 9.58 -26.59 12.61
C LYS A 183 10.62 -25.97 11.67
N ALA A 184 10.31 -25.81 10.39
CA ALA A 184 11.19 -25.21 9.39
C ALA A 184 10.81 -23.75 9.07
N HIS A 185 9.80 -23.19 9.73
CA HIS A 185 9.40 -21.81 9.53
C HIS A 185 10.50 -20.86 10.00
N LYS A 186 10.99 -20.05 9.07
CA LYS A 186 11.97 -19.00 9.29
C LYS A 186 11.51 -17.76 8.53
N PRO A 187 10.71 -16.89 9.19
CA PRO A 187 10.29 -15.61 8.60
C PRO A 187 11.49 -14.79 8.10
N ASP A 188 11.35 -14.17 6.93
CA ASP A 188 12.43 -13.37 6.33
C ASP A 188 11.86 -12.25 5.46
N ALA A 189 11.97 -11.01 5.94
CA ALA A 189 11.47 -9.82 5.26
C ALA A 189 12.18 -9.53 3.94
N ILE A 190 13.46 -9.88 3.81
CA ILE A 190 14.21 -9.70 2.54
C ILE A 190 13.76 -10.72 1.51
N ARG A 191 13.58 -11.99 1.91
CA ARG A 191 13.01 -13.01 1.00
C ARG A 191 11.61 -12.58 0.53
N ALA A 192 10.79 -12.05 1.45
CA ALA A 192 9.46 -11.56 1.14
C ALA A 192 9.50 -10.41 0.11
N ILE A 193 10.28 -9.35 0.32
CA ILE A 193 10.35 -8.24 -0.65
C ILE A 193 11.00 -8.67 -1.98
N ALA A 194 12.04 -9.51 -1.95
CA ALA A 194 12.67 -10.04 -3.15
C ALA A 194 11.66 -10.76 -4.04
N TRP A 195 10.81 -11.60 -3.43
CA TRP A 195 9.76 -12.30 -4.16
C TRP A 195 8.75 -11.37 -4.81
N THR A 196 8.52 -10.15 -4.32
CA THR A 196 7.60 -9.21 -5.00
C THR A 196 8.11 -8.73 -6.36
N ILE A 197 9.41 -8.90 -6.63
CA ILE A 197 10.06 -8.45 -7.85
C ILE A 197 10.15 -9.61 -8.83
N ARG A 198 9.63 -9.38 -10.04
CA ARG A 198 9.78 -10.32 -11.16
C ARG A 198 10.61 -9.70 -12.26
N LEU A 199 11.54 -10.49 -12.80
CA LEU A 199 12.32 -10.15 -13.98
C LEU A 199 12.06 -11.16 -15.08
N ASP A 200 12.07 -10.71 -16.32
CA ASP A 200 12.03 -11.50 -17.56
C ASP A 200 13.39 -11.47 -18.27
N LEU A 201 14.45 -11.24 -17.50
CA LEU A 201 15.83 -11.06 -17.96
C LEU A 201 16.78 -11.97 -17.17
N SER A 202 17.60 -12.74 -17.89
CA SER A 202 18.69 -13.52 -17.29
C SER A 202 19.93 -12.67 -17.07
N TYR A 203 20.73 -13.05 -16.06
CA TYR A 203 22.00 -12.41 -15.71
C TYR A 203 21.96 -10.87 -15.71
N PRO A 204 20.98 -10.23 -15.04
CA PRO A 204 20.97 -8.77 -14.92
C PRO A 204 22.24 -8.30 -14.21
N GLU A 205 22.77 -7.16 -14.62
CA GLU A 205 23.94 -6.56 -13.95
C GLU A 205 23.52 -5.98 -12.59
N LYS A 206 22.46 -5.17 -12.60
CA LYS A 206 21.93 -4.46 -11.42
C LYS A 206 20.43 -4.29 -11.51
N ILE A 207 19.79 -4.04 -10.37
CA ILE A 207 18.41 -3.56 -10.34
C ILE A 207 18.29 -2.25 -9.55
N TYR A 208 17.46 -1.35 -10.04
CA TYR A 208 17.07 -0.12 -9.36
C TYR A 208 15.60 -0.19 -8.98
N ARG A 209 15.30 0.11 -7.71
CA ARG A 209 13.94 0.27 -7.24
C ARG A 209 13.63 1.74 -7.00
N GLN A 210 12.62 2.25 -7.68
CA GLN A 210 12.07 3.59 -7.45
C GLN A 210 10.57 3.49 -7.21
N GLY A 211 10.19 3.35 -5.94
CA GLY A 211 8.80 3.14 -5.54
C GLY A 211 8.31 1.74 -5.96
N ASP A 212 7.33 1.73 -6.85
CA ASP A 212 6.70 0.57 -7.49
C ASP A 212 7.37 0.16 -8.81
N ILE A 213 8.26 0.99 -9.35
CA ILE A 213 9.01 0.68 -10.58
C ILE A 213 10.33 -0.01 -10.22
N ILE A 214 10.57 -1.15 -10.87
CA ILE A 214 11.85 -1.85 -10.87
C ILE A 214 12.45 -1.74 -12.27
N VAL A 215 13.70 -1.27 -12.34
CA VAL A 215 14.48 -1.23 -13.58
C VAL A 215 15.63 -2.21 -13.45
N ALA A 216 15.73 -3.17 -14.35
CA ALA A 216 16.88 -4.05 -14.47
C ALA A 216 17.83 -3.53 -15.54
N VAL A 217 19.13 -3.57 -15.26
CA VAL A 217 20.19 -3.25 -16.22
C VAL A 217 20.65 -4.55 -16.87
N GLU A 218 20.61 -4.59 -18.19
CA GLU A 218 21.12 -5.73 -18.98
C GLU A 218 22.64 -5.80 -18.91
N SER A 219 23.17 -7.01 -18.81
CA SER A 219 24.58 -7.31 -19.04
C SER A 219 24.82 -7.80 -20.46
N GLU A 220 26.08 -7.94 -20.86
CA GLU A 220 26.45 -8.52 -22.17
C GLU A 220 25.91 -9.95 -22.38
N ASN A 221 25.63 -10.67 -21.29
CA ASN A 221 25.12 -12.05 -21.32
C ASN A 221 23.61 -12.13 -21.07
N SER A 222 22.92 -10.99 -20.95
CA SER A 222 21.50 -10.98 -20.66
C SER A 222 20.67 -11.48 -21.84
N GLN A 223 19.65 -12.28 -21.53
CA GLN A 223 18.70 -12.80 -22.49
C GLN A 223 17.29 -12.71 -21.91
N SER A 224 16.29 -12.55 -22.78
CA SER A 224 14.89 -12.62 -22.37
C SER A 224 14.55 -14.06 -21.94
N VAL A 225 13.87 -14.18 -20.81
CA VAL A 225 13.44 -15.45 -20.21
C VAL A 225 12.02 -15.34 -19.69
N THR A 226 11.40 -16.48 -19.37
CA THR A 226 10.11 -16.49 -18.67
C THR A 226 10.23 -15.71 -17.35
N PRO A 227 9.27 -14.82 -17.02
CA PRO A 227 9.30 -14.06 -15.79
C PRO A 227 9.48 -14.93 -14.55
N TYR A 228 10.43 -14.59 -13.70
CA TYR A 228 10.73 -15.29 -12.46
C TYR A 228 10.84 -14.33 -11.29
N HIS A 229 10.53 -14.81 -10.09
CA HIS A 229 10.67 -14.05 -8.85
C HIS A 229 12.12 -14.05 -8.37
N LEU A 230 12.60 -12.94 -7.82
CA LEU A 230 13.92 -12.90 -7.21
C LEU A 230 13.92 -13.67 -5.88
N ASN A 231 14.99 -14.42 -5.63
CA ASN A 231 15.30 -14.92 -4.29
C ASN A 231 16.08 -13.86 -3.49
N LYS A 232 16.28 -14.11 -2.19
CA LYS A 232 16.96 -13.19 -1.29
C LYS A 232 18.39 -12.89 -1.75
N GLU A 233 19.13 -13.92 -2.12
CA GLU A 233 20.54 -13.84 -2.48
C GLU A 233 20.73 -12.98 -3.73
N LEU A 234 19.92 -13.23 -4.76
CA LEU A 234 19.94 -12.49 -6.02
C LEU A 234 19.48 -11.04 -5.81
N TYR A 235 18.42 -10.82 -5.03
CA TYR A 235 17.96 -9.47 -4.71
C TYR A 235 19.05 -8.66 -4.01
N LEU A 236 19.70 -9.23 -3.00
CA LEU A 236 20.80 -8.57 -2.30
C LEU A 236 21.96 -8.31 -3.26
N HIS A 237 22.40 -9.31 -4.03
CA HIS A 237 23.49 -9.14 -4.98
C HIS A 237 23.24 -8.02 -6.00
N LEU A 238 22.06 -7.98 -6.61
CA LEU A 238 21.74 -7.02 -7.66
C LEU A 238 21.48 -5.60 -7.13
N MET A 239 20.91 -5.48 -5.92
CA MET A 239 20.64 -4.18 -5.27
C MET A 239 21.86 -3.56 -4.60
N TYR A 240 22.76 -4.39 -4.07
CA TYR A 240 23.97 -3.96 -3.37
C TYR A 240 25.19 -3.85 -4.27
N SER A 241 25.05 -4.04 -5.59
CA SER A 241 26.15 -4.03 -6.55
C SER A 241 26.92 -2.71 -6.52
N GLU A 242 27.89 -2.64 -5.61
CA GLU A 242 28.99 -1.70 -5.58
C GLU A 242 29.81 -1.93 -6.84
N THR A 243 29.93 -0.90 -7.65
CA THR A 243 31.06 -0.73 -8.56
C THR A 243 31.67 0.62 -8.24
#